data_AF-A0A0B6F2T8-F1
#
_entry.id   AF-A0A0B6F2T8-F1
#
_cell.length_a   1.000
_cell.length_b   1.000
_cell.length_c   1.000
_cell.angle_alpha   90.00
_cell.angle_beta   90.00
_cell.angle_gamma   90.00
#
_symmetry.space_group_name_H-M   'P 1'
#
loop_
_entity.id
_entity.type
_entity.pdbx_description
1 polymer ?
#
loop_
_entity_poly.entity_id
_entity_poly.type
_entity_poly.pdbx_seq_one_letter_code
_entity_poly.pdbx_strand_id
1 'polypeptide(L)'
;MHGFPGVSAVTNDDGTQLGAAAVRETGKEATTVTLQPGQSARAGLKMTNVGVLDPASCQPQTADGLRVYPPGETASAFIRVEGLEGCAGDANYLSIQPVAAA
;
A
#
# COMPACT_ATOMS: atom_id res chain seq x y z
N MET A 1 -1.71 -18.58 2.13
CA MET A 1 -1.02 -17.28 2.32
C MET A 1 -1.31 -16.73 3.71
N HIS A 2 -0.40 -15.92 4.26
CA HIS A 2 -0.50 -15.36 5.60
C HIS A 2 0.28 -14.03 5.68
N GLY A 3 -0.20 -13.07 6.47
CA GLY A 3 0.50 -11.81 6.75
C GLY A 3 -0.08 -10.58 6.05
N PHE A 4 0.77 -9.61 5.76
CA PHE A 4 0.39 -8.31 5.21
C PHE A 4 1.09 -8.09 3.86
N PRO A 5 0.39 -7.56 2.84
CA PRO A 5 1.05 -7.07 1.65
C PRO A 5 1.98 -5.90 1.99
N GLY A 6 3.08 -5.78 1.27
CA GLY A 6 3.84 -4.54 1.22
C GLY A 6 3.19 -3.61 0.19
N VAL A 7 2.91 -2.36 0.54
CA VAL A 7 2.35 -1.38 -0.40
C VAL A 7 3.10 -0.07 -0.28
N SER A 8 3.46 0.54 -1.40
CA SER A 8 3.96 1.91 -1.43
C SER A 8 3.49 2.64 -2.68
N ALA A 9 3.35 3.96 -2.60
CA ALA A 9 3.17 4.77 -3.79
C ALA A 9 4.50 4.84 -4.57
N VAL A 10 4.41 5.01 -5.88
CA VAL A 10 5.57 5.21 -6.75
C VAL A 10 5.36 6.41 -7.68
N THR A 11 6.46 6.97 -8.16
CA THR A 11 6.50 8.19 -9.00
C THR A 11 7.58 8.04 -10.09
N ASN A 12 7.73 9.07 -10.93
CA ASN A 12 8.69 9.20 -12.04
C ASN A 12 8.53 8.19 -13.19
N ASP A 13 7.42 7.46 -13.27
CA ASP A 13 7.13 6.39 -14.23
C ASP A 13 8.20 5.27 -14.27
N ASP A 14 9.09 5.19 -13.27
CA ASP A 14 10.17 4.20 -13.18
C ASP A 14 10.05 3.28 -11.95
N GLY A 15 9.02 3.49 -11.14
CA GLY A 15 8.80 2.72 -9.91
C GLY A 15 9.59 3.24 -8.70
N THR A 16 10.17 4.44 -8.79
CA THR A 16 10.76 5.16 -7.65
C THR A 16 9.71 5.26 -6.56
N GLN A 17 10.03 4.77 -5.36
CA GLN A 17 9.09 4.85 -4.24
C GLN A 17 8.89 6.30 -3.80
N LEU A 18 7.63 6.68 -3.62
CA LEU A 18 7.24 7.98 -3.09
C LEU A 18 6.92 7.87 -1.59
N GLY A 19 7.85 8.36 -0.77
CA GLY A 19 7.73 8.40 0.69
C GLY A 19 7.75 7.04 1.38
N ALA A 20 7.09 6.98 2.53
CA ALA A 20 7.01 5.78 3.36
C ALA A 20 6.08 4.70 2.76
N ALA A 21 6.44 3.43 3.00
CA ALA A 21 5.55 2.31 2.71
C ALA A 21 4.40 2.24 3.72
N ALA A 22 3.32 1.55 3.35
CA ALA A 22 2.16 1.35 4.19
C ALA A 22 2.53 0.67 5.52
N VAL A 23 2.10 1.28 6.63
CA VAL A 23 2.26 0.67 7.95
C VAL A 23 1.25 -0.45 8.14
N ARG A 24 1.65 -1.53 8.80
CA ARG A 24 0.73 -2.63 9.13
C ARG A 24 -0.24 -2.19 10.20
N GLU A 25 -1.53 -2.36 9.97
CA GLU A 25 -2.54 -2.07 10.98
C GLU A 25 -2.43 -3.03 12.16
N THR A 26 -2.57 -2.49 13.37
CA THR A 26 -2.72 -3.27 14.61
C THR A 26 -4.21 -3.49 14.91
N GLY A 27 -4.54 -4.57 15.63
CA GLY A 27 -5.92 -4.87 16.04
C GLY A 27 -6.69 -5.83 15.12
N LYS A 28 -6.08 -6.30 14.03
CA LYS A 28 -6.52 -7.49 13.30
C LYS A 28 -5.39 -8.50 13.20
N GLU A 29 -5.60 -9.66 13.80
CA GLU A 29 -4.64 -10.76 13.71
C GLU A 29 -4.58 -11.31 12.28
N ALA A 30 -3.37 -11.54 11.78
CA ALA A 30 -3.18 -12.22 10.52
C ALA A 30 -3.54 -13.70 10.69
N THR A 31 -4.49 -14.19 9.91
CA THR A 31 -4.83 -15.63 9.87
C THR A 31 -4.28 -16.25 8.59
N THR A 32 -4.05 -17.55 8.61
CA THR A 32 -3.66 -18.28 7.40
C THR A 32 -4.88 -18.43 6.50
N VAL A 33 -4.80 -17.88 5.30
CA VAL A 33 -5.80 -18.01 4.24
C VAL A 33 -5.37 -19.12 3.28
N THR A 34 -6.16 -20.19 3.17
CA THR A 34 -5.96 -21.24 2.16
C THR A 34 -6.78 -20.90 0.93
N LEU A 35 -6.13 -20.72 -0.21
CA LEU A 35 -6.79 -20.45 -1.48
C LEU A 35 -6.78 -21.71 -2.35
N GLN A 36 -7.96 -22.16 -2.76
CA GLN A 36 -8.12 -23.14 -3.84
C GLN A 36 -7.95 -22.45 -5.21
N PRO A 37 -7.68 -23.22 -6.29
CA PRO A 37 -7.65 -22.65 -7.63
C PRO A 37 -8.91 -21.83 -7.95
N GLY A 38 -8.72 -20.61 -8.43
CA GLY A 38 -9.81 -19.66 -8.71
C GLY A 38 -10.31 -18.85 -7.52
N GLN A 39 -9.88 -19.12 -6.29
CA GLN A 39 -10.20 -18.27 -5.14
C GLN A 39 -9.27 -17.05 -5.05
N SER A 40 -9.68 -16.06 -4.27
CA SER A 40 -8.92 -14.83 -4.03
C SER A 40 -8.85 -14.49 -2.54
N ALA A 41 -7.83 -13.73 -2.17
CA ALA A 41 -7.74 -13.07 -0.87
C ALA A 41 -7.72 -11.56 -1.08
N ARG A 42 -8.06 -10.80 -0.03
CA ARG A 42 -8.10 -9.34 -0.04
C ARG A 42 -7.34 -8.79 1.15
N ALA A 43 -6.77 -7.61 1.00
CA ALA A 43 -6.26 -6.79 2.09
C ALA A 43 -6.80 -5.36 1.91
N GLY A 44 -7.29 -4.77 3.01
CA GLY A 44 -7.76 -3.39 3.00
C GLY A 44 -6.60 -2.41 3.11
N LEU A 45 -6.37 -1.62 2.06
CA LEU A 45 -5.48 -0.46 2.07
C LEU A 45 -6.30 0.77 2.52
N LYS A 46 -5.80 1.50 3.51
CA LYS A 46 -6.29 2.84 3.84
C LYS A 46 -5.27 3.87 3.41
N MET A 47 -5.78 4.96 2.86
CA MET A 47 -4.99 6.09 2.43
C MET A 47 -5.61 7.37 2.98
N THR A 48 -4.84 8.11 3.75
CA THR A 48 -5.21 9.45 4.20
C THR A 48 -5.15 10.39 3.01
N ASN A 49 -6.15 11.26 2.88
CA ASN A 49 -6.12 12.30 1.85
C ASN A 49 -4.93 13.24 2.11
N VAL A 50 -4.05 13.39 1.12
CA VAL A 50 -2.85 14.21 1.22
C VAL A 50 -3.19 15.67 1.58
N GLY A 51 -4.31 16.20 1.09
CA GLY A 51 -4.74 17.57 1.35
C GLY A 51 -5.13 17.88 2.80
N VAL A 52 -5.23 16.87 3.69
CA VAL A 52 -5.48 17.09 5.13
C VAL A 52 -4.23 16.98 5.99
N LEU A 53 -3.08 16.64 5.40
CA LEU A 53 -1.80 16.52 6.10
C LEU A 53 -1.05 17.85 6.11
N ASP A 54 -0.18 18.05 7.10
CA ASP A 54 0.72 19.20 7.14
C ASP A 54 1.67 19.15 5.93
N PRO A 55 1.68 20.17 5.04
CA PRO A 55 2.50 20.15 3.83
C PRO A 55 4.00 20.06 4.11
N ALA A 56 4.48 20.52 5.26
CA ALA A 56 5.90 20.45 5.61
C ALA A 56 6.36 19.01 5.87
N SER A 57 5.55 18.20 6.55
CA SER A 57 5.83 16.78 6.81
C SER A 57 5.42 15.87 5.64
N CYS A 58 4.35 16.20 4.92
CA CYS A 58 3.90 15.40 3.78
C CYS A 58 4.75 15.64 2.53
N GLN A 59 5.03 16.89 2.19
CA GLN A 59 5.61 17.25 0.89
C GLN A 59 4.82 16.62 -0.27
N PRO A 60 3.60 17.12 -0.56
CA PRO A 60 2.71 16.53 -1.55
C PRO A 60 3.36 16.41 -2.93
N GLN A 61 3.22 15.24 -3.56
CA GLN A 61 3.71 14.96 -4.90
C GLN A 61 2.76 14.02 -5.64
N THR A 62 2.68 14.17 -6.97
CA THR A 62 1.95 13.24 -7.82
C THR A 62 2.62 11.87 -7.86
N ALA A 63 1.82 10.83 -7.69
CA ALA A 63 2.20 9.43 -7.82
C ALA A 63 1.61 8.84 -9.11
N ASP A 64 2.30 7.86 -9.69
CA ASP A 64 1.82 7.14 -10.87
C ASP A 64 0.88 5.99 -10.49
N GLY A 65 1.01 5.51 -9.25
CA GLY A 65 0.26 4.38 -8.75
C GLY A 65 0.87 3.74 -7.52
N LEU A 66 0.55 2.46 -7.32
CA LEU A 66 0.95 1.66 -6.17
C LEU A 66 1.82 0.49 -6.62
N ARG A 67 2.92 0.26 -5.89
CA ARG A 67 3.70 -0.97 -5.92
C ARG A 67 3.23 -1.89 -4.79
N VAL A 68 2.81 -3.10 -5.13
CA VAL A 68 2.21 -4.06 -4.20
C VAL A 68 2.99 -5.37 -4.20
N TYR A 69 3.46 -5.79 -3.03
CA TYR A 69 4.09 -7.09 -2.79
C TYR A 69 3.09 -8.00 -2.05
N PRO A 70 2.65 -9.12 -2.64
CA PRO A 70 1.85 -10.11 -1.93
C PRO A 70 2.56 -10.63 -0.67
N PRO A 71 1.82 -11.09 0.36
CA PRO A 71 2.44 -11.62 1.56
C PRO A 71 3.38 -12.80 1.27
N GLY A 72 4.64 -12.65 1.66
CA GLY A 72 5.69 -13.66 1.46
C GLY A 72 6.33 -13.66 0.06
N GLU A 73 5.98 -12.71 -0.82
CA GLU A 73 6.59 -12.56 -2.13
C GLU A 73 7.50 -11.34 -2.22
N THR A 74 8.55 -11.47 -3.03
CA THR A 74 9.47 -10.37 -3.40
C THR A 74 9.19 -9.83 -4.79
N ALA A 75 8.36 -10.51 -5.59
CA ALA A 75 7.84 -9.97 -6.84
C ALA A 75 6.70 -8.99 -6.53
N SER A 76 6.76 -7.79 -7.11
CA SER A 76 5.71 -6.78 -6.96
C SER A 76 4.84 -6.69 -8.21
N ALA A 77 3.56 -6.39 -7.99
CA ALA A 77 2.67 -5.86 -9.01
C ALA A 77 2.63 -4.33 -8.96
N PHE A 78 2.39 -3.70 -10.12
CA PHE A 78 2.12 -2.27 -10.23
C PHE A 78 0.63 -2.05 -10.54
N ILE A 79 0.00 -1.13 -9.83
CA ILE A 79 -1.38 -0.70 -10.07
C ILE A 79 -1.33 0.79 -10.39
N ARG A 80 -1.61 1.15 -11.64
CA ARG A 80 -1.75 2.56 -12.05
C ARG A 80 -2.98 3.15 -11.39
N VAL A 81 -2.84 4.35 -10.82
CA VAL A 81 -3.94 5.10 -10.20
C VAL A 81 -3.86 6.53 -10.70
N GLU A 82 -4.76 6.91 -11.59
CA GLU A 82 -4.78 8.27 -12.16
C GLU A 82 -5.16 9.30 -11.09
N GLY A 83 -4.41 10.40 -11.05
CA GLY A 83 -4.64 11.47 -10.08
C GLY A 83 -4.26 11.10 -8.64
N LEU A 84 -3.46 10.05 -8.43
CA LEU A 84 -2.98 9.70 -7.11
C LEU A 84 -1.97 10.75 -6.61
N GLU A 85 -2.19 11.23 -5.40
CA GLU A 85 -1.24 12.06 -4.67
C GLU A 85 -0.66 11.26 -3.51
N GLY A 86 0.64 11.46 -3.24
CA GLY A 86 1.34 10.90 -2.10
C GLY A 86 2.18 11.95 -1.38
N CYS A 87 2.80 11.53 -0.29
CA CYS A 87 3.73 12.34 0.48
C CYS A 87 5.17 11.91 0.17
N ALA A 88 6.05 12.84 -0.22
CA ALA A 88 7.48 12.60 -0.39
C ALA A 88 8.26 12.67 0.94
N GLY A 89 7.69 13.32 1.96
CA GLY A 89 8.26 13.46 3.30
C GLY A 89 8.03 12.24 4.20
N ASP A 90 8.00 12.47 5.51
CA ASP A 90 7.94 11.43 6.54
C ASP A 90 6.53 11.18 7.10
N ALA A 91 5.52 11.90 6.61
CA ALA A 91 4.13 11.67 6.99
C ALA A 91 3.66 10.25 6.61
N ASN A 92 3.17 9.50 7.59
CA ASN A 92 2.53 8.21 7.35
C ASN A 92 1.08 8.43 6.87
N TYR A 93 0.82 8.13 5.61
CA TYR A 93 -0.50 8.30 4.98
C TYR A 93 -1.10 7.00 4.44
N LEU A 94 -0.36 5.88 4.51
CA LEU A 94 -0.82 4.56 4.06
C LEU A 94 -0.81 3.57 5.22
N SER A 95 -1.88 2.80 5.38
CA SER A 95 -1.93 1.63 6.26
C SER A 95 -2.57 0.42 5.59
N ILE A 96 -2.13 -0.78 5.95
CA ILE A 96 -2.56 -2.02 5.30
C ILE A 96 -3.02 -3.05 6.34
N GLN A 97 -4.17 -3.66 6.09
CA GLN A 97 -4.70 -4.79 6.86
C GLN A 97 -4.05 -6.11 6.46
N PRO A 98 -4.09 -7.15 7.31
CA PRO A 98 -3.64 -8.48 6.90
C PRO A 98 -4.54 -9.02 5.78
N VAL A 99 -4.03 -9.99 5.02
CA VAL A 99 -4.87 -10.69 4.04
C VAL A 99 -5.95 -11.51 4.74
N ALA A 100 -7.15 -11.46 4.18
CA ALA A 100 -8.29 -12.29 4.54
C ALA A 100 -8.90 -12.93 3.29
N ALA A 101 -9.64 -14.03 3.45
CA ALA A 101 -10.38 -14.62 2.34
C ALA A 101 -11.36 -13.58 1.73
N ALA A 102 -11.50 -13.62 0.41
CA ALA A 102 -12.47 -12.82 -0.32
C ALA A 102 -13.89 -13.35 -0.09
#